data_AF-A0A2L2XJ31-F1
#
_entry.id   AF-A0A2L2XJ31-F1
#
_cell.length_a   1.000
_cell.length_b   1.000
_cell.length_c   1.000
_cell.angle_alpha   90.00
_cell.angle_beta   90.00
_cell.angle_gamma   90.00
#
_symmetry.space_group_name_H-M   'P 1'
#
loop_
_entity.id
_entity.type
_entity.pdbx_description
1 polymer ?
#
loop_
_entity_poly.entity_id
_entity_poly.type
_entity_poly.pdbx_seq_one_letter_code
_entity_poly.pdbx_strand_id
1 'polypeptide(L)'
;MCLFGSVLREDFRPDSDIDILVSFQDSVSWGLLEFSRMKRELENLLGRKVDLLTKKSIEQSHNWIRQREILETAQVIYVAG
;
A
#
# COMPACT_ATOMS: atom_id res chain seq x y z
N MET A 1 6.84 -5.37 -3.28
CA MET A 1 5.88 -4.25 -3.25
C MET A 1 4.54 -4.77 -3.74
N CYS A 2 3.61 -4.96 -2.82
CA CYS A 2 2.38 -5.71 -3.08
C CYS A 2 1.22 -4.70 -3.15
N LEU A 3 0.85 -4.26 -4.36
CA LEU A 3 -0.28 -3.35 -4.51
C LEU A 3 -1.59 -4.09 -4.15
N PHE A 4 -2.09 -3.87 -2.94
CA PHE A 4 -3.43 -4.22 -2.49
C PHE A 4 -4.19 -2.90 -2.33
N GLY A 5 -5.25 -2.70 -3.11
CA GLY A 5 -6.05 -1.48 -3.09
C GLY A 5 -7.27 -1.59 -4.01
N SER A 6 -8.10 -0.54 -4.01
CA SER A 6 -9.41 -0.53 -4.67
C SER A 6 -9.43 -0.94 -6.16
N VAL A 7 -8.28 -0.82 -6.85
CA VAL A 7 -7.98 -1.31 -8.21
C VAL A 7 -8.45 -2.74 -8.50
N LEU A 8 -8.53 -3.61 -7.48
CA LEU A 8 -8.88 -5.03 -7.62
C LEU A 8 -10.36 -5.36 -7.38
N ARG A 9 -11.21 -4.35 -7.11
CA ARG A 9 -12.67 -4.51 -6.97
C ARG A 9 -13.39 -4.00 -8.21
N GLU A 10 -14.52 -4.62 -8.55
CA GLU A 10 -15.34 -4.25 -9.73
C GLU A 10 -15.98 -2.84 -9.61
N ASP A 11 -15.92 -2.20 -8.43
CA ASP A 11 -16.35 -0.83 -8.18
C ASP A 11 -15.23 0.22 -8.31
N PHE A 12 -14.05 -0.15 -8.84
CA PHE A 12 -12.94 0.80 -9.07
C PHE A 12 -13.32 1.91 -10.06
N ARG A 13 -13.43 3.15 -9.55
CA ARG A 13 -13.85 4.31 -10.34
C ARG A 13 -12.67 5.15 -10.85
N PRO A 14 -12.88 6.02 -11.86
CA PRO A 14 -11.89 7.00 -12.29
C PRO A 14 -11.44 7.99 -11.19
N ASP A 15 -12.24 8.19 -10.15
CA ASP A 15 -11.96 9.07 -9.01
C ASP A 15 -11.43 8.35 -7.75
N SER A 16 -11.33 7.01 -7.76
CA SER A 16 -10.86 6.24 -6.59
C SER A 16 -9.38 6.49 -6.27
N ASP A 17 -9.09 6.62 -4.97
CA ASP A 17 -7.74 6.52 -4.40
C ASP A 17 -7.10 5.15 -4.71
N ILE A 18 -5.77 5.11 -4.83
CA ILE A 18 -5.01 3.87 -5.05
C ILE A 18 -4.29 3.47 -3.75
N ASP A 19 -4.78 2.45 -3.04
CA ASP A 19 -4.07 1.89 -1.89
C ASP A 19 -2.88 1.01 -2.35
N ILE A 20 -1.76 1.06 -1.62
CA ILE A 20 -0.51 0.35 -1.94
C ILE A 20 0.12 -0.21 -0.66
N LEU A 21 0.31 -1.54 -0.59
CA LEU A 21 1.00 -2.19 0.53
C LEU A 21 2.49 -2.42 0.23
N VAL A 22 3.37 -1.65 0.87
CA VAL A 22 4.81 -1.87 0.83
C VAL A 22 5.26 -2.80 1.96
N SER A 23 6.21 -3.67 1.65
CA SER A 23 6.96 -4.45 2.62
C SER A 23 8.43 -4.18 2.36
N PHE A 24 9.13 -3.72 3.39
CA PHE A 24 10.57 -3.46 3.37
C PHE A 24 11.30 -4.62 4.07
N GLN A 25 12.63 -4.71 3.92
CA GLN A 25 13.44 -5.60 4.73
C GLN A 25 13.58 -5.02 6.14
N ASP A 26 13.53 -5.85 7.19
CA ASP A 26 13.64 -5.39 8.60
C ASP A 26 14.96 -4.69 8.95
N SER A 27 15.99 -4.85 8.10
CA SER A 27 17.26 -4.13 8.16
C SER A 27 17.16 -2.64 7.81
N VAL A 28 16.08 -2.19 7.16
CA VAL A 28 15.91 -0.81 6.68
C VAL A 28 14.70 -0.17 7.37
N SER A 29 14.98 0.65 8.39
CA SER A 29 13.96 1.50 9.01
C SER A 29 13.65 2.69 8.10
N TRP A 30 12.44 2.74 7.55
CA TRP A 30 11.96 3.87 6.75
C TRP A 30 11.41 4.97 7.67
N GLY A 31 11.98 6.17 7.59
CA GLY A 31 11.47 7.34 8.30
C GLY A 31 10.20 7.91 7.68
N LEU A 32 9.53 8.78 8.44
CA LEU A 32 8.30 9.44 8.02
C LEU A 32 8.51 10.34 6.78
N LEU A 33 9.71 10.91 6.61
CA LEU A 33 10.02 11.81 5.50
C LEU A 33 10.22 11.04 4.19
N GLU A 34 10.92 9.91 4.24
CA GLU A 34 11.15 8.97 3.14
C GLU A 34 9.83 8.34 2.69
N PHE A 35 8.99 7.91 3.64
CA PHE A 35 7.67 7.37 3.37
C PHE A 35 6.72 8.42 2.77
N SER A 36 6.71 9.63 3.32
CA SER A 36 5.95 10.77 2.79
C SER A 36 6.43 11.20 1.40
N ARG A 37 7.73 11.08 1.13
CA ARG A 37 8.32 11.31 -0.21
C ARG A 37 7.88 10.24 -1.20
N MET A 38 8.01 8.96 -0.85
CA MET A 38 7.57 7.85 -1.70
C MET A 38 6.09 7.98 -2.06
N LYS A 39 5.22 8.31 -1.09
CA LYS A 39 3.81 8.61 -1.35
C LYS A 39 3.64 9.71 -2.40
N ARG A 40 4.25 10.89 -2.24
CA ARG A 40 4.16 11.98 -3.23
C ARG A 40 4.69 11.59 -4.62
N GLU A 41 5.78 10.83 -4.69
CA GLU A 41 6.35 10.38 -5.96
C GLU A 41 5.43 9.39 -6.68
N LEU A 42 4.77 8.49 -5.94
CA LEU A 42 3.71 7.62 -6.48
C LEU A 42 2.46 8.40 -6.90
N GLU A 43 2.02 9.38 -6.09
CA GLU A 43 0.85 10.23 -6.42
C GLU A 43 1.07 11.03 -7.72
N ASN A 44 2.26 11.61 -7.88
CA ASN A 44 2.66 12.33 -9.08
C ASN A 44 2.77 11.41 -10.31
N LEU A 45 3.28 10.18 -10.14
CA LEU A 45 3.46 9.22 -11.23
C LEU A 45 2.14 8.59 -11.70
N LEU A 46 1.20 8.37 -10.78
CA LEU A 46 -0.11 7.77 -11.06
C LEU A 46 -1.19 8.82 -11.39
N GLY A 47 -0.92 10.11 -11.18
CA GLY A 47 -1.87 11.20 -11.38
C GLY A 47 -3.08 11.15 -10.45
N ARG A 48 -2.96 10.43 -9.31
CA ARG A 48 -4.03 10.18 -8.34
C ARG A 48 -3.49 10.17 -6.92
N LYS A 49 -4.38 10.34 -5.95
CA LYS A 49 -4.08 10.18 -4.52
C LYS A 49 -3.84 8.70 -4.17
N VAL A 50 -2.86 8.44 -3.32
CA VAL A 50 -2.35 7.08 -3.02
C VAL A 50 -2.34 6.85 -1.52
N ASP A 51 -2.99 5.80 -1.00
CA ASP A 51 -2.81 5.42 0.40
C ASP A 51 -1.68 4.39 0.55
N LEU A 52 -0.49 4.89 0.90
CA LEU A 52 0.68 4.07 1.09
C LEU A 52 0.66 3.47 2.52
N LEU A 53 0.59 2.15 2.61
CA LEU A 53 0.50 1.38 3.84
C LEU A 53 1.70 0.43 3.95
N THR A 54 2.18 0.15 5.17
CA THR A 54 3.20 -0.89 5.37
C THR A 54 2.57 -2.20 5.82
N LYS A 55 3.09 -3.35 5.35
CA LYS A 55 2.67 -4.68 5.83
C LYS A 55 2.76 -4.78 7.36
N LYS A 56 3.86 -4.26 7.92
CA LYS A 56 4.12 -4.19 9.37
C LYS A 56 3.06 -3.38 10.13
N SER A 57 2.61 -2.23 9.61
CA SER A 57 1.53 -1.44 10.23
C SER A 57 0.14 -2.10 10.13
N ILE A 58 -0.08 -2.99 9.15
CA ILE A 58 -1.31 -3.78 9.04
C ILE A 58 -1.26 -5.00 9.99
N GLU A 59 -0.11 -5.66 10.11
CA GLU A 59 0.14 -6.75 11.05
C GLU A 59 0.12 -6.30 12.52
N GLN A 60 0.47 -5.05 12.79
CA GLN A 60 0.35 -4.40 14.10
C GLN A 60 -1.01 -3.72 14.33
N SER A 61 -1.97 -3.86 13.41
CA SER A 61 -3.28 -3.23 13.54
C SER A 61 -4.19 -4.01 14.48
N HIS A 62 -4.79 -3.32 15.45
CA HIS A 62 -5.79 -3.90 16.34
C HIS A 62 -7.11 -4.26 15.62
N ASN A 63 -7.32 -3.79 14.39
CA ASN A 63 -8.47 -4.15 13.57
C ASN A 63 -8.17 -5.40 12.74
N TRP A 64 -8.34 -6.57 13.38
CA TRP A 64 -8.13 -7.88 12.76
C TRP A 64 -8.99 -8.13 11.52
N ILE A 65 -10.16 -7.50 11.39
CA ILE A 65 -11.03 -7.62 10.20
C ILE A 65 -10.35 -6.92 9.01
N ARG A 66 -9.95 -5.65 9.18
CA ARG A 66 -9.22 -4.89 8.16
C ARG A 66 -7.87 -5.54 7.84
N GLN A 67 -7.18 -6.08 8.85
CA GLN A 67 -5.95 -6.85 8.66
C GLN A 67 -6.19 -8.08 7.76
N ARG A 68 -7.23 -8.88 8.02
CA ARG A 68 -7.51 -10.09 7.24
C ARG A 68 -7.88 -9.75 5.80
N GLU A 69 -8.74 -8.76 5.59
CA GLU A 69 -9.11 -8.27 4.25
C GLU A 69 -7.85 -7.81 3.47
N ILE A 70 -6.99 -6.99 4.10
CA ILE A 70 -5.73 -6.48 3.51
C ILE A 70 -4.59 -7.55 3.52
N LEU A 71 -4.87 -8.80 3.90
CA LEU A 71 -3.96 -9.95 3.73
C LEU A 71 -4.54 -11.08 2.85
N GLU A 72 -5.85 -11.08 2.59
CA GLU A 72 -6.53 -12.03 1.69
C GLU A 72 -6.71 -11.48 0.26
N THR A 73 -6.74 -10.15 0.06
CA THR A 73 -7.08 -9.50 -1.24
C THR A 73 -5.88 -8.92 -2.03
N ALA A 74 -4.66 -9.18 -1.55
CA ALA A 74 -3.34 -8.49 -1.90
C ALA A 74 -3.00 -9.30 -3.22
N GLN A 75 -2.66 -8.59 -4.29
CA GLN A 75 -1.90 -9.15 -5.41
C GLN A 75 -0.48 -8.59 -5.45
N VAL A 76 0.49 -9.45 -5.75
CA VAL A 76 1.91 -9.10 -5.77
C VAL A 76 2.28 -8.57 -7.15
N ILE A 77 1.99 -7.29 -7.39
CA ILE A 77 2.26 -6.65 -8.69
C ILE A 77 3.78 -6.44 -8.94
N TYR A 78 4.61 -6.31 -7.89
CA TYR A 78 6.06 -6.21 -8.06
C TYR A 78 6.87 -6.88 -6.93
N VAL A 79 7.83 -7.72 -7.30
CA VAL A 79 8.88 -8.22 -6.41
C VAL A 79 10.21 -7.59 -6.84
N ALA A 80 10.87 -6.90 -5.92
CA ALA A 80 12.27 -6.55 -6.09
C ALA A 80 13.12 -7.78 -5.76
N GLY A 81 13.99 -8.18 -6.69
CA GLY A 81 15.03 -9.19 -6.48
C GLY A 81 16.33 -8.57 -6.00
#